data_AF-X0TBF6-F1
#
_entry.id   AF-X0TBF6-F1
#
_cell.length_a   1.000
_cell.length_b   1.000
_cell.length_c   1.000
_cell.angle_alpha   90.00
_cell.angle_beta   90.00
_cell.angle_gamma   90.00
#
_symmetry.space_group_name_H-M   'P 1'
#
loop_
_entity.id
_entity.type
_entity.pdbx_description
1 polymer ?
#
loop_
_entity_poly.entity_id
_entity_poly.type
_entity_poly.pdbx_seq_one_letter_code
_entity_poly.pdbx_strand_id
1 'polypeptide(L)'
;YRTNSNVINFFIRDGGSVTFNQNVTVQDITEYHKVALKYKNGDIACWVDGEEKIISTATGMPSGLSRLGFVLEGASVDPFVGKVREVKAFRRALTDAELTKLTNNIV
;
A
#
# COMPACT_ATOMS: atom_id res chain seq x y z
N TYR A 1 1.61 -10.53 15.22
CA TYR A 1 0.57 -11.55 15.05
C TYR A 1 -0.75 -10.87 14.70
N ARG A 2 -1.45 -11.32 13.65
CA ARG A 2 -2.78 -10.82 13.28
C ARG A 2 -3.76 -12.00 13.28
N THR A 3 -4.91 -11.81 13.90
CA THR A 3 -5.97 -12.84 14.04
C THR A 3 -7.02 -12.78 12.93
N ASN A 4 -6.97 -11.75 12.08
CA ASN A 4 -7.98 -11.50 11.07
C ASN A 4 -7.45 -11.96 9.71
N SER A 5 -8.22 -12.83 9.04
CA SER A 5 -7.97 -13.22 7.65
C SER A 5 -8.42 -12.12 6.69
N ASN A 6 -7.99 -12.22 5.43
CA ASN A 6 -8.42 -11.36 4.34
C ASN A 6 -8.16 -9.86 4.55
N VAL A 7 -7.01 -9.51 5.15
CA VAL A 7 -6.65 -8.11 5.41
C VAL A 7 -5.37 -7.73 4.65
N ILE A 8 -5.46 -6.66 3.87
CA ILE A 8 -4.33 -5.93 3.32
C ILE A 8 -4.03 -4.76 4.26
N ASN A 9 -2.78 -4.62 4.67
CA ASN A 9 -2.36 -3.52 5.54
C ASN A 9 -1.44 -2.57 4.80
N PHE A 10 -1.79 -1.30 4.87
CA PHE A 10 -0.98 -0.21 4.38
C PHE A 10 -0.42 0.54 5.58
N PHE A 11 0.89 0.74 5.61
CA PHE A 11 1.53 1.51 6.66
C PHE A 11 2.69 2.34 6.12
N ILE A 12 2.96 3.46 6.79
CA ILE A 12 4.07 4.36 6.51
C ILE A 12 4.83 4.54 7.81
N ARG A 13 6.16 4.50 7.72
CA ARG A 13 7.07 4.86 8.81
C ARG A 13 7.97 6.01 8.40
N ASP A 14 8.19 6.92 9.32
CA ASP A 14 9.13 8.03 9.20
C ASP A 14 9.94 8.15 10.49
N GLY A 15 11.27 8.26 10.39
CA GLY A 15 12.16 8.33 11.56
C GLY A 15 12.00 7.19 12.58
N GLY A 16 11.59 6.00 12.15
CA GLY A 16 11.32 4.85 13.03
C GLY A 16 9.92 4.83 13.68
N SER A 17 9.13 5.90 13.52
CA SER A 17 7.75 5.98 14.00
C SER A 17 6.76 5.60 12.90
N VAL A 18 5.68 4.90 13.27
CA VAL A 18 4.55 4.64 12.36
C VAL A 18 3.68 5.88 12.28
N THR A 19 3.61 6.52 11.11
CA THR A 19 2.82 7.74 10.87
C THR A 19 1.46 7.47 10.22
N PHE A 20 1.30 6.29 9.61
CA PHE A 20 0.06 5.81 9.03
C PHE A 20 0.00 4.29 9.13
N ASN A 21 -1.14 3.72 9.51
CA ASN A 21 -1.34 2.28 9.61
C ASN A 21 -2.83 1.94 9.50
N GLN A 22 -3.24 1.40 8.35
CA GLN A 22 -4.64 1.18 8.01
C GLN A 22 -4.84 -0.21 7.41
N ASN A 23 -5.96 -0.82 7.77
CA ASN A 23 -6.35 -2.14 7.30
C ASN A 23 -7.52 -2.02 6.32
N VAL A 24 -7.43 -2.75 5.22
CA VAL A 24 -8.52 -2.94 4.28
C VAL A 24 -8.84 -4.43 4.23
N THR A 25 -10.10 -4.78 4.49
CA THR A 25 -10.59 -6.14 4.36
C THR A 25 -11.02 -6.40 2.92
N VAL A 26 -10.58 -7.52 2.35
CA VAL A 26 -10.98 -8.03 1.04
C VAL A 26 -11.85 -9.28 1.18
N GLN A 27 -12.47 -9.72 0.09
CA GLN A 27 -13.28 -10.95 0.13
C GLN A 27 -12.42 -12.20 0.28
N ASP A 28 -11.34 -12.31 -0.50
CA ASP A 28 -10.43 -13.46 -0.50
C ASP A 28 -9.01 -13.02 -0.83
N ILE A 29 -8.09 -13.06 0.14
CA ILE A 29 -6.69 -12.62 -0.04
C ILE A 29 -5.86 -13.52 -0.96
N THR A 30 -6.38 -14.70 -1.32
CA THR A 30 -5.69 -15.62 -2.23
C THR A 30 -5.87 -15.24 -3.69
N GLU A 31 -6.84 -14.36 -3.98
CA GLU A 31 -7.07 -13.78 -5.32
C GLU A 31 -6.09 -12.64 -5.62
N TYR A 32 -5.97 -12.30 -6.91
CA TYR A 32 -5.16 -11.17 -7.33
C TYR A 32 -5.85 -9.84 -7.01
N HIS A 33 -5.34 -9.15 -6.01
CA HIS A 33 -5.72 -7.77 -5.72
C HIS A 33 -4.77 -6.77 -6.37
N LYS A 34 -5.33 -5.72 -6.97
CA LYS A 34 -4.56 -4.57 -7.39
C LYS A 34 -4.64 -3.50 -6.32
N VAL A 35 -3.48 -3.05 -5.85
CA VAL A 35 -3.38 -2.11 -4.73
C VAL A 35 -2.52 -0.91 -5.09
N ALA A 36 -2.83 0.24 -4.48
CA ALA A 36 -1.98 1.42 -4.55
C ALA A 36 -1.97 2.19 -3.23
N LEU A 37 -0.82 2.81 -2.94
CA LEU A 37 -0.62 3.72 -1.81
C LEU A 37 -0.14 5.08 -2.36
N LYS A 38 -0.97 6.10 -2.20
CA LYS A 38 -0.57 7.51 -2.34
C LYS A 38 -0.03 7.97 -0.99
N TYR A 39 1.22 8.43 -0.94
CA TYR A 39 1.84 8.93 0.28
C TYR A 39 2.42 10.33 0.04
N LYS A 40 1.59 11.33 0.29
CA LYS A 40 1.97 12.74 0.24
C LYS A 40 1.60 13.37 1.57
N ASN A 41 2.42 14.29 2.05
CA ASN A 41 2.23 14.91 3.36
C ASN A 41 0.85 15.60 3.40
N GLY A 42 -0.02 15.18 4.33
CA GLY A 42 -1.39 15.67 4.45
C GLY A 42 -2.38 15.13 3.39
N ASP A 43 -1.96 14.20 2.52
CA ASP A 43 -2.74 13.65 1.41
C ASP A 43 -2.31 12.20 1.14
N ILE A 44 -2.77 11.30 2.02
CA ILE A 44 -2.50 9.86 1.94
C ILE A 44 -3.80 9.18 1.55
N ALA A 45 -3.73 8.23 0.62
CA ALA A 45 -4.88 7.37 0.34
C ALA A 45 -4.46 6.00 -0.17
N CYS A 46 -5.35 5.03 -0.01
CA CYS A 46 -5.14 3.64 -0.42
C CYS A 46 -6.26 3.19 -1.35
N TRP A 47 -5.89 2.46 -2.40
CA TRP A 47 -6.82 1.83 -3.32
C TRP A 47 -6.68 0.32 -3.26
N VAL A 48 -7.83 -0.36 -3.37
CA VAL A 48 -7.91 -1.80 -3.56
C VAL A 48 -8.97 -2.06 -4.63
N ASP A 49 -8.58 -2.76 -5.69
CA ASP A 49 -9.44 -3.21 -6.79
C ASP A 49 -10.24 -2.08 -7.48
N GLY A 50 -9.63 -0.89 -7.59
CA GLY A 50 -10.20 0.28 -8.29
C GLY A 50 -10.89 1.28 -7.37
N GLU A 51 -11.20 0.90 -6.14
CA GLU A 51 -11.92 1.73 -5.18
C GLU A 51 -10.95 2.40 -4.20
N GLU A 52 -11.18 3.69 -3.92
CA GLU A 52 -10.50 4.39 -2.83
C GLU A 52 -11.09 3.93 -1.49
N LYS A 53 -10.27 3.27 -0.67
CA LYS A 53 -10.71 2.64 0.58
C LYS A 53 -10.44 3.50 1.80
N ILE A 54 -9.36 4.27 1.76
CA ILE A 54 -8.84 5.02 2.91
C ILE A 54 -8.35 6.38 2.42
N ILE A 55 -8.70 7.42 3.15
CA ILE A 55 -8.14 8.77 3.01
C ILE A 55 -7.60 9.18 4.39
N SER A 56 -6.43 9.80 4.42
CA SER A 56 -5.82 10.30 5.63
C SER A 56 -5.07 11.59 5.40
N THR A 57 -5.20 12.51 6.35
CA THR A 57 -4.49 13.79 6.41
C THR A 57 -3.25 13.72 7.29
N ALA A 58 -2.77 12.52 7.60
CA ALA A 58 -1.57 12.36 8.43
C ALA A 58 -0.36 13.03 7.79
N THR A 59 0.53 13.50 8.66
CA THR A 59 1.75 14.20 8.31
C THR A 59 2.96 13.42 8.80
N GLY A 60 4.16 13.76 8.31
CA GLY A 60 5.37 12.98 8.54
C GLY A 60 5.53 11.91 7.47
N MET A 61 6.29 12.26 6.43
CA MET A 61 6.54 11.43 5.26
C MET A 61 8.00 11.03 5.23
N PRO A 62 8.30 9.74 4.98
CA PRO A 62 9.67 9.31 4.79
C PRO A 62 10.29 10.04 3.61
N SER A 63 11.54 10.43 3.77
CA SER A 63 12.38 10.96 2.71
C SER A 63 13.54 9.99 2.41
N GLY A 64 14.15 10.12 1.23
CA GLY A 64 15.33 9.32 0.88
C GLY A 64 15.07 7.82 0.64
N LEU A 65 13.83 7.43 0.30
CA LEU A 65 13.51 6.04 -0.06
C LEU A 65 14.35 5.60 -1.27
N SER A 66 15.15 4.55 -1.11
CA SER A 66 16.11 4.06 -2.12
C SER A 66 15.98 2.57 -2.44
N ARG A 67 15.08 1.87 -1.75
CA ARG A 67 14.90 0.41 -1.87
C ARG A 67 13.43 0.05 -1.94
N LEU A 68 13.12 -0.86 -2.85
CA LEU A 68 11.86 -1.59 -2.91
C LEU A 68 12.15 -3.07 -2.63
N GLY A 69 11.34 -3.72 -1.81
CA GLY A 69 11.52 -5.14 -1.50
C GLY A 69 10.24 -5.82 -1.08
N PHE A 70 10.16 -7.13 -1.34
CA PHE A 70 9.05 -8.01 -0.97
C PHE A 70 9.37 -8.70 0.35
N VAL A 71 9.61 -7.92 1.39
CA VAL A 71 10.09 -8.39 2.70
C VAL A 71 9.74 -7.36 3.77
N LEU A 72 9.44 -7.82 4.98
CA LEU A 72 9.20 -6.90 6.10
C LEU A 72 10.52 -6.27 6.57
N GLU A 73 10.53 -4.94 6.74
CA GLU A 73 11.63 -4.16 7.37
C GLU A 73 13.04 -4.39 6.81
N GLY A 74 13.14 -4.86 5.57
CA GLY A 74 14.42 -5.17 4.95
C GLY A 74 15.17 -6.35 5.58
N ALA A 75 14.54 -7.05 6.53
CA ALA A 75 15.10 -8.16 7.29
C ALA A 75 14.98 -9.46 6.51
N SER A 76 16.03 -10.28 6.46
CA SER A 76 16.06 -11.56 5.72
C SER A 76 15.11 -12.64 6.27
N VAL A 77 14.34 -12.34 7.32
CA VAL A 77 13.59 -13.32 8.11
C VAL A 77 12.11 -13.43 7.72
N ASP A 78 11.54 -12.40 7.09
CA ASP A 78 10.11 -12.34 6.78
C ASP A 78 9.85 -12.00 5.30
N PRO A 79 10.22 -12.89 4.36
CA PRO A 79 9.94 -12.70 2.94
C PRO A 79 8.43 -12.74 2.67
N PHE A 80 7.98 -11.93 1.72
CA PHE A 80 6.61 -12.03 1.21
C PHE A 80 6.46 -13.32 0.39
N VAL A 81 5.48 -14.15 0.78
CA VAL A 81 5.16 -15.40 0.10
C VAL A 81 3.88 -15.21 -0.71
N GLY A 82 4.02 -14.93 -2.00
CA GLY A 82 2.90 -14.71 -2.91
C GLY A 82 3.35 -14.40 -4.33
N LYS A 83 2.39 -14.28 -5.26
CA LYS A 83 2.65 -13.91 -6.65
C LYS A 83 2.52 -12.40 -6.82
N VAL A 84 3.51 -11.78 -7.45
CA VAL A 84 3.53 -10.33 -7.70
C VAL A 84 3.70 -10.08 -9.20
N ARG A 85 2.95 -9.10 -9.73
CA ARG A 85 3.07 -8.61 -11.11
C ARG A 85 2.80 -7.11 -11.18
N GLU A 86 3.28 -6.47 -12.25
CA GLU A 86 3.01 -5.06 -12.60
C GLU A 86 3.39 -4.01 -11.54
N VAL A 87 4.57 -4.17 -10.94
CA VAL A 87 5.09 -3.26 -9.93
C VAL A 87 5.47 -1.92 -10.57
N LYS A 88 4.88 -0.82 -10.06
CA LYS A 88 5.12 0.54 -10.55
C LYS A 88 5.36 1.50 -9.39
N ALA A 89 6.31 2.40 -9.54
CA ALA A 89 6.60 3.47 -8.59
C ALA A 89 6.63 4.82 -9.32
N PHE A 90 6.08 5.86 -8.69
CA PHE A 90 5.92 7.18 -9.30
C PHE A 90 6.57 8.25 -8.43
N ARG A 91 7.23 9.23 -9.06
CA ARG A 91 7.88 10.37 -8.39
C ARG A 91 6.92 11.50 -8.00
N ARG A 92 5.63 11.32 -8.26
CA ARG A 92 4.56 12.25 -7.90
C ARG A 92 3.37 11.47 -7.33
N ALA A 93 2.57 12.14 -6.52
CA ALA A 93 1.23 11.65 -6.22
C ALA A 93 0.41 11.62 -7.52
N LEU A 94 -0.16 10.46 -7.84
CA LEU A 94 -1.11 10.33 -8.93
C LEU A 94 -2.47 10.87 -8.49
N THR A 95 -3.27 11.28 -9.47
CA THR A 95 -4.67 11.67 -9.23
C THR A 95 -5.52 10.44 -8.91
N ASP A 96 -6.66 10.64 -8.25
CA ASP A 96 -7.54 9.55 -7.85
C ASP A 96 -8.07 8.80 -9.09
N ALA A 97 -8.34 9.50 -10.19
CA ALA A 97 -8.74 8.89 -11.47
C ALA A 97 -7.63 8.00 -12.07
N GLU A 98 -6.37 8.42 -12.01
CA GLU A 98 -5.23 7.61 -12.45
C GLU A 98 -5.08 6.35 -11.58
N LEU A 99 -5.25 6.49 -10.26
CA LEU A 99 -5.11 5.40 -9.29
C LEU A 99 -6.24 4.39 -9.42
N THR A 100 -7.48 4.85 -9.55
CA THR A 100 -8.63 4.00 -9.87
C THR A 100 -8.40 3.25 -11.17
N LYS A 101 -7.95 3.93 -12.24
CA LYS A 101 -7.67 3.25 -13.52
C LYS A 101 -6.58 2.19 -13.41
N LEU A 102 -5.50 2.47 -12.68
CA LEU A 102 -4.40 1.53 -12.50
C LEU A 102 -4.77 0.33 -11.61
N THR A 103 -5.64 0.55 -10.63
CA THR A 103 -6.05 -0.49 -9.68
C THR A 103 -7.33 -1.20 -10.07
N ASN A 104 -8.00 -0.78 -11.14
CA ASN A 104 -9.21 -1.44 -11.60
C ASN A 104 -8.92 -2.89 -12.03
N ASN A 105 -9.69 -3.82 -11.46
CA ASN A 105 -9.60 -5.25 -11.70
C ASN A 105 -10.52 -5.75 -12.82
N ILE A 106 -11.21 -4.86 -13.54
CA ILE A 106 -11.97 -5.25 -14.73
C ILE A 106 -10.99 -5.85 -15.76
N VAL A 107 -11.17 -7.16 -16.00
CA VAL A 107 -10.60 -7.93 -17.12
C VAL A 107 -11.52 -7.79 -18.31
#